data_AF-A0A1G0FGB7-F1
#
_entry.id   AF-A0A1G0FGB7-F1
#
_cell.length_a   1.000
_cell.length_b   1.000
_cell.length_c   1.000
_cell.angle_alpha   90.00
_cell.angle_beta   90.00
_cell.angle_gamma   90.00
#
_symmetry.space_group_name_H-M   'P 1'
#
loop_
_entity.id
_entity.type
_entity.pdbx_description
1 polymer ?
#
loop_
_entity_poly.entity_id
_entity_poly.type
_entity_poly.pdbx_seq_one_letter_code
_entity_poly.pdbx_strand_id
1 'polypeptide(L)'
;MRTSFRYRLWRESVFKRDNYTCVWCGEKSGNGKAVTLNADHVKPLFLFPELIFDLNNGRTLCIDCHKKTKTYGRPKNLMQPQLQGQSQPALTQ
;
A
#
# COMPACT_ATOMS: atom_id res chain seq x y z
N MET A 1 -14.32 -5.95 -4.01
CA MET A 1 -12.86 -6.14 -4.18
C MET A 1 -12.19 -6.84 -3.00
N ARG A 2 -12.34 -6.34 -1.76
CA ARG A 2 -11.69 -6.92 -0.57
C ARG A 2 -12.14 -8.34 -0.20
N THR A 3 -13.23 -8.82 -0.81
CA THR A 3 -13.76 -10.18 -0.69
C THR A 3 -13.24 -11.14 -1.76
N SER A 4 -12.51 -10.65 -2.77
CA SER A 4 -12.04 -11.50 -3.88
C SER A 4 -10.89 -12.42 -3.44
N PHE A 5 -10.85 -13.61 -4.04
CA PHE A 5 -9.77 -14.57 -3.82
C PHE A 5 -8.38 -13.98 -4.11
N ARG A 6 -8.24 -13.24 -5.22
CA ARG A 6 -6.99 -12.56 -5.61
C ARG A 6 -6.53 -11.55 -4.55
N TYR A 7 -7.45 -10.77 -4.00
CA TYR A 7 -7.12 -9.81 -2.94
C TYR A 7 -6.67 -10.52 -1.66
N ARG A 8 -7.30 -11.65 -1.30
CA ARG A 8 -6.89 -12.44 -0.13
C ARG A 8 -5.47 -12.98 -0.30
N LEU A 9 -5.14 -13.56 -1.46
CA LEU A 9 -3.80 -14.05 -1.76
C LEU A 9 -2.74 -12.94 -1.74
N TRP A 10 -3.03 -11.80 -2.37
CA TRP A 10 -2.12 -10.66 -2.36
C TRP A 10 -1.89 -10.13 -0.94
N ARG A 11 -2.96 -9.95 -0.16
CA ARG A 11 -2.87 -9.50 1.24
C ARG A 11 -2.01 -10.45 2.08
N GLU A 12 -2.24 -11.76 1.94
CA GLU A 12 -1.45 -12.77 2.65
C GLU A 12 0.02 -12.74 2.23
N SER A 13 0.30 -12.56 0.94
CA SER A 13 1.66 -12.47 0.41
C SER A 13 2.41 -11.23 0.93
N VAL A 14 1.74 -10.08 1.02
CA VAL A 14 2.30 -8.85 1.62
C VAL A 14 2.64 -9.09 3.10
N PHE A 15 1.72 -9.69 3.86
CA PHE A 15 1.95 -9.99 5.27
C PHE A 15 3.10 -10.99 5.48
N LYS A 16 3.16 -12.05 4.68
CA LYS A 16 4.25 -13.05 4.75
C LYS A 16 5.60 -12.42 4.44
N ARG A 17 5.70 -11.60 3.38
CA ARG A 17 6.94 -10.89 3.02
C ARG A 17 7.45 -10.03 4.17
N ASP A 18 6.54 -9.30 4.83
CA ASP A 18 6.87 -8.39 5.93
C ASP A 18 6.92 -9.09 7.30
N ASN A 19 6.94 -10.43 7.34
CA ASN A 19 6.94 -11.23 8.56
C ASN A 19 5.85 -10.82 9.57
N TYR A 20 4.64 -10.53 9.07
CA TYR A 20 3.48 -10.05 9.84
C TYR A 20 3.86 -8.90 10.80
N THR A 21 4.67 -7.96 10.30
CA THR A 21 5.21 -6.85 11.08
C THR A 21 4.93 -5.53 10.37
N CYS A 22 4.52 -4.51 11.12
CA CYS A 22 4.38 -3.16 10.59
C CYS A 22 5.75 -2.66 10.11
N VAL A 23 5.88 -2.37 8.81
CA VAL A 23 7.16 -1.96 8.22
C VAL A 23 7.60 -0.55 8.61
N TRP A 24 6.73 0.23 9.26
CA TRP A 24 7.06 1.58 9.72
C TRP A 24 7.53 1.64 11.17
N CYS A 25 6.91 0.87 12.07
CA CYS A 25 7.19 0.96 13.50
C CYS A 25 7.65 -0.36 14.12
N GLY A 26 7.68 -1.47 13.37
CA GLY A 26 8.09 -2.78 13.88
C GLY A 26 7.05 -3.50 14.74
N GLU A 27 5.84 -2.93 14.92
CA GLU A 27 4.80 -3.61 15.71
C GLU A 27 4.31 -4.89 15.02
N LYS A 28 4.21 -5.96 15.82
CA LYS A 28 3.64 -7.25 15.44
C LYS A 28 2.89 -7.86 16.61
N SER A 29 1.98 -8.79 16.33
CA SER A 29 1.32 -9.58 17.38
C SER A 29 2.33 -10.49 18.07
N GLY A 30 2.17 -10.69 19.39
CA GLY A 30 3.03 -11.55 20.21
C GLY A 30 2.96 -11.16 21.69
N ASN A 31 3.39 -12.05 22.59
CA ASN A 31 3.46 -11.80 24.04
C ASN A 31 2.16 -11.23 24.64
N GLY A 32 1.00 -11.76 24.21
CA GLY A 32 -0.32 -11.27 24.65
C GLY A 32 -0.79 -9.96 24.00
N LYS A 33 0.05 -9.30 23.19
CA LYS A 33 -0.33 -8.11 22.40
C LYS A 33 -0.89 -8.54 21.05
N ALA A 34 -2.13 -8.15 20.77
CA ALA A 34 -2.72 -8.26 19.45
C ALA A 34 -2.52 -6.94 18.68
N VAL A 35 -1.99 -7.02 17.45
CA VAL A 35 -1.83 -5.87 16.56
C VAL A 35 -2.70 -6.06 15.32
N THR A 36 -3.56 -5.09 15.03
CA THR A 36 -4.34 -5.07 13.80
C THR A 36 -3.50 -4.58 12.64
N LEU A 37 -3.17 -5.48 11.72
CA LEU A 37 -2.39 -5.20 10.51
C LEU A 37 -3.27 -5.00 9.28
N ASN A 38 -2.85 -4.07 8.42
CA ASN A 38 -3.47 -3.72 7.16
C ASN A 38 -2.46 -3.90 6.03
N ALA A 39 -2.91 -4.44 4.90
CA ALA A 39 -2.14 -4.40 3.65
C ALA A 39 -2.50 -3.08 2.96
N ASP A 40 -1.61 -2.10 3.06
CA ASP A 40 -1.74 -0.79 2.45
C ASP A 40 -1.16 -0.80 1.04
N HIS A 41 -1.82 -0.11 0.12
CA HIS A 41 -1.31 0.15 -1.22
C HIS A 41 -0.48 1.44 -1.18
N VAL A 42 0.81 1.36 -1.51
CA VAL A 42 1.72 2.51 -1.53
C VAL A 42 1.26 3.54 -2.57
N LYS A 43 0.92 3.07 -3.77
CA LYS A 43 0.27 3.84 -4.83
C LYS A 43 -1.23 3.56 -4.82
N PRO A 44 -2.09 4.60 -4.86
CA PRO A 44 -3.52 4.44 -4.69
C PRO A 44 -4.15 3.63 -5.83
N LEU A 45 -4.96 2.65 -5.46
CA LEU A 45 -5.73 1.75 -6.33
C LEU A 45 -6.40 2.44 -7.53
N PHE A 46 -7.06 3.58 -7.29
CA PHE A 46 -7.85 4.27 -8.31
C PHE A 46 -6.99 4.90 -9.43
N LEU A 47 -5.75 5.29 -9.11
CA LEU A 47 -4.84 5.87 -10.10
C LEU A 47 -3.96 4.82 -10.79
N PHE A 48 -3.72 3.68 -10.14
CA PHE A 48 -2.82 2.63 -10.62
C PHE A 48 -3.48 1.25 -10.53
N PRO A 49 -4.57 1.01 -11.30
CA PRO A 49 -5.28 -0.28 -11.28
C PRO A 49 -4.42 -1.47 -11.72
N GLU A 50 -3.37 -1.23 -12.51
CA GLU A 50 -2.40 -2.23 -12.92
C GLU A 50 -1.50 -2.71 -11.77
N LEU A 51 -1.33 -1.90 -10.72
CA LEU A 51 -0.46 -2.21 -9.57
C LEU A 51 -1.22 -2.81 -8.38
N ILE A 52 -2.50 -3.15 -8.57
CA ILE A 52 -3.38 -3.65 -7.50
C ILE A 52 -2.81 -4.87 -6.79
N PHE A 53 -2.26 -5.81 -7.56
CA PHE A 53 -1.75 -7.08 -7.06
C PHE A 53 -0.22 -7.18 -7.13
N ASP A 54 0.47 -6.07 -7.43
CA ASP A 54 1.92 -6.00 -7.33
C ASP A 54 2.30 -6.05 -5.84
N LEU A 55 3.18 -6.98 -5.47
CA LEU A 55 3.67 -7.10 -4.10
C LEU A 55 4.48 -5.87 -3.69
N ASN A 56 5.24 -5.27 -4.61
CA ASN A 56 6.03 -4.07 -4.33
C ASN A 56 5.17 -2.83 -4.08
N ASN A 57 3.92 -2.85 -4.56
CA ASN A 57 2.93 -1.82 -4.25
C ASN A 57 2.19 -2.09 -2.92
N GLY A 58 2.41 -3.24 -2.28
CA GLY A 58 1.85 -3.58 -0.99
C GLY A 58 2.84 -3.37 0.17
N ARG A 59 2.33 -2.95 1.32
CA ARG A 59 3.08 -2.95 2.60
C ARG A 59 2.20 -3.27 3.79
N THR A 60 2.79 -3.90 4.80
CA THR A 60 2.14 -4.21 6.06
C THR A 60 2.25 -3.04 7.02
N LEU A 61 1.12 -2.48 7.46
CA LEU A 61 1.08 -1.40 8.46
C LEU A 61 0.12 -1.73 9.61
N CYS A 62 0.48 -1.36 10.84
CA CYS A 62 -0.49 -1.30 11.93
C CYS A 62 -1.52 -0.18 11.67
N ILE A 63 -2.65 -0.20 12.38
CA ILE A 63 -3.72 0.78 12.15
C ILE A 63 -3.26 2.23 12.33
N ASP A 64 -2.39 2.51 13.30
CA ASP A 64 -1.92 3.86 13.60
C ASP A 64 -0.95 4.39 12.53
N CYS A 65 -0.08 3.53 12.01
CA CYS A 65 0.77 3.86 10.87
C CYS A 65 -0.05 4.00 9.58
N HIS A 66 -1.03 3.10 9.35
CA HIS A 66 -1.87 3.13 8.16
C HIS A 66 -2.68 4.44 8.06
N LYS A 67 -3.21 4.93 9.18
CA LYS A 67 -3.92 6.23 9.25
C LYS A 67 -3.07 7.44 8.84
N LYS A 68 -1.75 7.35 8.98
CA LYS A 68 -0.80 8.41 8.63
C LYS A 68 -0.42 8.43 7.15
N THR A 69 -0.86 7.43 6.38
CA THR A 69 -0.56 7.36 4.94
C THR A 69 -1.36 8.41 4.17
N LYS A 70 -0.77 8.94 3.09
CA LYS A 70 -1.48 9.85 2.18
C LYS A 70 -2.65 9.18 1.45
N THR A 71 -2.73 7.85 1.43
CA THR A 71 -3.77 7.06 0.76
C THR A 71 -4.93 6.67 1.68
N TYR A 72 -4.79 6.90 3.00
CA TYR A 72 -5.80 6.53 3.98
C TYR A 72 -7.13 7.27 3.76
N GLY A 73 -8.24 6.55 3.88
CA GLY A 73 -9.58 7.15 3.84
C GLY A 73 -10.01 7.69 2.48
N ARG A 74 -9.30 7.39 1.38
CA ARG A 74 -9.55 7.93 0.02
C ARG A 74 -9.57 9.47 0.02
N PRO A 75 -8.42 10.12 0.22
CA PRO A 75 -8.39 11.57 0.31
C PRO A 75 -8.72 12.22 -1.03
N LYS A 76 -9.62 13.21 -0.99
CA LYS A 76 -10.12 13.93 -2.18
C LYS A 76 -8.99 14.63 -2.96
N ASN A 77 -7.88 14.99 -2.30
CA ASN A 77 -6.76 15.67 -2.93
C ASN A 77 -5.94 14.76 -3.88
N LEU A 78 -6.06 13.42 -3.75
CA LEU A 78 -5.47 12.48 -4.70
C LEU A 78 -6.37 12.23 -5.93
N MET A 79 -7.57 12.81 -5.97
CA MET A 79 -8.47 12.77 -7.13
C MET A 79 -8.21 13.92 -8.11
N GLN A 80 -7.28 14.82 -7.80
CA GLN A 80 -6.79 15.78 -8.78
C GLN A 80 -5.78 15.04 -9.67
N PRO A 81 -6.01 14.93 -10.99
CA PRO A 81 -5.03 14.34 -11.88
C PRO A 81 -3.81 15.25 -11.86
N GLN A 82 -2.77 14.85 -11.12
CA GLN A 82 -1.47 15.47 -11.27
C GLN A 82 -0.96 15.05 -12.65
N LEU A 83 -1.21 15.92 -13.63
CA LEU A 83 -0.28 16.23 -14.71
C LEU A 83 1.13 16.37 -14.09
N GLN A 84 1.85 15.27 -13.96
CA GLN A 84 3.30 15.30 -13.75
C GLN A 84 3.92 14.88 -15.06
N GLY A 85 4.38 15.92 -15.77
CA GLY A 85 4.96 15.87 -17.09
C GLY A 85 6.01 14.77 -17.22
N GLN A 86 5.77 13.91 -18.20
CA GLN A 86 6.84 13.27 -18.92
C GLN A 86 7.46 14.35 -19.83
N SER A 87 8.51 15.00 -19.36
CA SER A 87 9.53 15.55 -20.25
C SER A 87 10.84 14.86 -19.91
N GLN A 88 11.10 13.76 -20.60
CA GLN A 88 12.47 13.27 -20.75
C GLN A 88 13.25 14.34 -21.53
N PRO A 89 14.46 14.74 -21.11
CA PRO A 89 15.28 15.60 -21.94
C PRO A 89 15.67 14.84 -23.20
N ALA A 90 15.48 15.50 -24.36
CA ALA A 90 15.96 15.02 -25.64
C ALA A 90 17.48 14.83 -25.57
N LEU A 91 17.95 13.59 -25.73
CA LEU A 91 19.33 13.32 -26.13
C LEU A 91 19.48 13.84 -27.56
N THR A 92 20.10 15.01 -27.68
CA THR A 92 20.53 15.59 -28.95
C THR A 92 21.68 14.75 -29.49
N GLN A 93 21.64 14.42 -30.78
CA GLN A 93 22.79 13.94 -31.55
C GLN A 93 23.62 15.13 -32.01
#